data_AF-A0A7W0ZX73-F1
#
_entry.id   AF-A0A7W0ZX73-F1
#
_cell.length_a   1.000
_cell.length_b   1.000
_cell.length_c   1.000
_cell.angle_alpha   90.00
_cell.angle_beta   90.00
_cell.angle_gamma   90.00
#
_symmetry.space_group_name_H-M   'P 1'
#
loop_
_entity.id
_entity.type
_entity.pdbx_description
1 polymer ?
#
loop_
_entity_poly.entity_id
_entity_poly.type
_entity_poly.pdbx_seq_one_letter_code
_entity_poly.pdbx_strand_id
1 'polypeptide(L)'
;MPKVLVSNNSELLRHFTAPPFKRLGLQLLVASTGAEARALFEKDEPALVVLDADSSEGFEVARVIKQKSPSTRVILVAGKRLSGDQMRQVSACGCDELLIAPMTADELHDVVAIQLGEPRPGTEGFLIHVEIAGAKVDATVSNLSVDGVRLVVSEPVAEGQGITLTIAPDGEPAVSIRGTAVWAQPREGKTVVGVGFDTLDQPARTMLAKLTQWQVVKDGDRTRVVLRGDFTEATRFDELLPGMVGRVVFDMAQVTYMNSLGVRAWCEFLRQARIQGYEFHACSVPFILQASMVRDVIGRGTVTSFFAPFHCIGCDHQEERLIQAAAILASALEPPVFKCPSCGGALEFDDLPERYFAFLEDEAD
;
A
#
# COMPACT_ATOMS: atom_id res chain seq x y z
N MET A 1 18.92 9.18 10.27
CA MET A 1 19.16 8.02 9.37
C MET A 1 18.65 6.79 10.09
N PRO A 2 17.56 6.16 9.65
CA PRO A 2 17.04 4.95 10.29
C PRO A 2 18.07 3.83 10.22
N LYS A 3 18.37 3.20 11.35
CA LYS A 3 19.24 2.02 11.41
C LYS A 3 18.40 0.75 11.21
N VAL A 4 18.85 -0.11 10.31
CA VAL A 4 18.23 -1.39 10.01
C VAL A 4 19.25 -2.49 10.25
N LEU A 5 18.93 -3.39 11.19
CA LEU A 5 19.74 -4.60 11.41
C LEU A 5 19.28 -5.69 10.44
N VAL A 6 20.21 -6.31 9.72
CA VAL A 6 19.91 -7.32 8.70
C VAL A 6 20.80 -8.55 8.87
N SER A 7 20.21 -9.73 8.73
CA SER A 7 20.98 -10.98 8.64
C SER A 7 21.93 -10.95 7.43
N ASN A 8 23.11 -11.55 7.58
CA ASN A 8 24.08 -11.70 6.49
C ASN A 8 23.64 -12.77 5.46
N ASN A 9 22.56 -12.46 4.74
CA ASN A 9 22.02 -13.25 3.65
C ASN A 9 22.29 -12.50 2.33
N SER A 10 22.96 -13.17 1.38
CA SER A 10 23.40 -12.58 0.11
C SER A 10 22.25 -12.01 -0.73
N GLU A 11 21.08 -12.63 -0.67
CA GLU A 11 19.89 -12.15 -1.38
C GLU A 11 19.34 -10.87 -0.73
N LEU A 12 19.17 -10.85 0.60
CA LEU A 12 18.75 -9.64 1.31
C LEU A 12 19.71 -8.46 1.07
N LEU A 13 21.00 -8.68 1.26
CA LEU A 13 22.01 -7.63 1.08
C LEU A 13 22.01 -7.09 -0.35
N ARG A 14 21.82 -7.95 -1.35
CA ARG A 14 21.66 -7.53 -2.75
C ARG A 14 20.43 -6.64 -2.92
N HIS A 15 19.28 -7.00 -2.35
CA HIS A 15 18.06 -6.19 -2.44
C HIS A 15 18.23 -4.82 -1.77
N PHE A 16 18.85 -4.74 -0.60
CA PHE A 16 19.11 -3.46 0.08
C PHE A 16 20.05 -2.52 -0.70
N THR A 17 20.81 -3.02 -1.67
CA THR A 17 21.63 -2.19 -2.57
C THR A 17 20.87 -1.67 -3.80
N ALA A 18 19.63 -2.14 -4.03
CA ALA A 18 18.83 -1.79 -5.19
C ALA A 18 18.37 -0.32 -5.18
N PRO A 19 18.06 0.27 -6.34
CA PRO A 19 17.64 1.67 -6.45
C PRO A 19 16.49 2.11 -5.51
N PRO A 20 15.44 1.30 -5.24
CA PRO A 20 14.36 1.71 -4.33
C PRO A 20 14.85 2.11 -2.93
N PHE A 21 15.81 1.37 -2.36
CA PHE A 21 16.33 1.63 -1.02
C PHE A 21 17.21 2.87 -0.88
N LYS A 22 17.73 3.41 -2.00
CA LYS A 22 18.58 4.61 -1.95
C LYS A 22 17.84 5.83 -1.40
N ARG A 23 16.53 5.92 -1.62
CA ARG A 23 15.71 7.06 -1.18
C ARG A 23 15.41 7.03 0.32
N LEU A 24 15.36 5.83 0.90
CA LEU A 24 15.10 5.62 2.34
C LEU A 24 16.28 6.04 3.22
N GLY A 25 17.48 6.22 2.65
CA GLY A 25 18.66 6.67 3.37
C GLY A 25 18.92 5.82 4.62
N LEU A 26 18.98 4.49 4.47
CA LEU A 26 19.10 3.56 5.59
C LEU A 26 20.56 3.35 5.99
N GLN A 27 20.81 3.19 7.30
CA GLN A 27 22.06 2.64 7.80
C GLN A 27 21.91 1.14 8.03
N LEU A 28 22.60 0.31 7.25
CA LEU A 28 22.57 -1.14 7.43
C LEU A 28 23.58 -1.57 8.50
N LEU A 29 23.11 -2.32 9.49
CA LEU A 29 23.91 -3.07 10.46
C LEU A 29 23.81 -4.54 10.07
N VAL A 30 24.91 -5.18 9.68
CA VAL A 30 24.87 -6.57 9.19
C VAL A 30 25.33 -7.51 10.29
N ALA A 31 24.54 -8.55 10.59
CA ALA A 31 24.89 -9.59 11.55
C ALA A 31 25.04 -10.95 10.87
N SER A 32 26.16 -11.62 11.11
CA SER A 32 26.44 -12.97 10.58
C SER A 32 25.99 -14.08 11.53
N THR A 33 25.69 -13.76 12.80
CA THR A 33 25.22 -14.69 13.82
C THR A 33 24.15 -14.04 14.69
N GLY A 34 23.32 -14.82 15.39
CA GLY A 34 22.34 -14.27 16.33
C GLY A 34 22.98 -13.62 17.55
N ALA A 35 24.17 -14.06 17.97
CA ALA A 35 24.96 -13.38 19.01
C ALA A 35 25.37 -11.96 18.58
N GLU A 36 25.86 -11.81 17.35
CA GLU A 36 26.20 -10.50 16.77
C GLU A 36 24.94 -9.64 16.58
N ALA A 37 23.83 -10.23 16.11
CA ALA A 37 22.56 -9.52 15.95
C ALA A 37 22.07 -8.93 17.29
N ARG A 38 22.13 -9.71 18.37
CA ARG A 38 21.78 -9.25 19.73
C ARG A 38 22.70 -8.13 20.21
N ALA A 39 24.01 -8.26 19.99
CA ALA A 39 24.97 -7.22 20.38
C ALA A 39 24.77 -5.91 19.61
N LEU A 40 24.51 -5.98 18.30
CA LEU A 40 24.19 -4.81 17.48
C LEU A 40 22.86 -4.18 17.89
N PHE A 41 21.83 -4.99 18.18
CA PHE A 41 20.55 -4.50 18.68
C PHE A 41 20.71 -3.73 20.00
N GLU A 42 21.44 -4.28 20.98
CA GLU A 42 21.67 -3.65 22.28
C GLU A 42 22.49 -2.36 22.18
N LYS A 43 23.45 -2.31 21.26
CA LYS A 43 24.34 -1.16 21.08
C LYS A 43 23.67 -0.02 20.32
N ASP A 44 22.95 -0.35 19.25
CA ASP A 44 22.56 0.62 18.24
C ASP A 44 21.05 0.93 18.20
N GLU A 45 20.23 0.14 18.92
CA GLU A 45 18.77 0.28 19.03
C GLU A 45 18.09 0.55 17.68
N PRO A 46 18.22 -0.37 16.70
CA PRO A 46 17.65 -0.19 15.38
C PRO A 46 16.12 -0.12 15.43
N ALA A 47 15.54 0.71 14.55
CA ALA A 47 14.09 0.84 14.43
C ALA A 47 13.46 -0.40 13.76
N LEU A 48 14.24 -1.06 12.90
CA LEU A 48 13.81 -2.23 12.12
C LEU A 48 14.90 -3.31 12.11
N VAL A 49 14.47 -4.56 12.16
CA VAL A 49 15.31 -5.75 12.06
C VAL A 49 14.75 -6.68 10.98
N VAL A 50 15.59 -7.14 10.05
CA VAL A 50 15.23 -8.08 8.97
C VAL A 50 16.05 -9.34 9.12
N LEU A 51 15.39 -10.45 9.49
CA LEU A 51 16.06 -11.70 9.85
C LEU A 51 15.73 -12.81 8.86
N ASP A 52 16.76 -13.56 8.49
CA ASP A 52 16.60 -14.84 7.79
C ASP A 52 16.10 -15.92 8.77
N ALA A 53 14.89 -16.41 8.56
CA ALA A 53 14.21 -17.41 9.37
C ALA A 53 14.73 -18.84 9.13
N ASP A 54 15.38 -19.09 7.98
CA ASP A 54 15.99 -20.39 7.69
C ASP A 54 17.34 -20.55 8.43
N SER A 55 17.87 -19.46 8.98
CA SER A 55 18.94 -19.53 9.97
C SER A 55 18.44 -20.19 11.26
N SER A 56 19.27 -21.03 11.89
CA SER A 56 18.91 -21.77 13.11
C SER A 56 18.52 -20.88 14.30
N GLU A 57 18.78 -19.57 14.24
CA GLU A 57 18.60 -18.62 15.33
C GLU A 57 17.58 -17.50 15.00
N GLY A 58 17.04 -17.43 13.78
CA GLY A 58 16.20 -16.30 13.33
C GLY A 58 14.98 -16.03 14.21
N PHE A 59 14.19 -17.07 14.50
CA PHE A 59 13.03 -16.98 15.40
C PHE A 59 13.40 -16.61 16.85
N GLU A 60 14.54 -17.12 17.34
CA GLU A 60 14.99 -16.82 18.70
C GLU A 60 15.41 -15.36 18.83
N VAL A 61 16.19 -14.86 17.86
CA VAL A 61 16.64 -13.46 17.80
C VAL A 61 15.44 -12.52 17.74
N ALA A 62 14.46 -12.81 16.87
CA ALA A 62 13.20 -12.07 16.79
C ALA A 62 12.50 -12.00 18.16
N ARG A 63 12.33 -13.15 18.82
CA ARG A 63 11.68 -13.25 20.13
C ARG A 63 12.39 -12.42 21.19
N VAL A 64 13.72 -12.50 21.26
CA VAL A 64 14.54 -11.77 22.23
C VAL A 64 14.41 -10.26 22.00
N ILE A 65 14.47 -9.81 20.75
CA ILE A 65 14.34 -8.40 20.38
C ILE A 65 12.95 -7.89 20.78
N LYS A 66 11.87 -8.58 20.42
CA LYS A 66 10.50 -8.16 20.77
C LYS A 66 10.21 -8.18 22.27
N GLN A 67 10.86 -9.05 23.03
CA GLN A 67 10.76 -9.05 24.50
C GLN A 67 11.44 -7.84 25.13
N LYS A 68 12.57 -7.38 24.58
CA LYS A 68 13.31 -6.21 25.07
C LYS A 68 12.71 -4.89 24.58
N SER A 69 12.32 -4.84 23.32
CA SER A 69 11.74 -3.67 22.65
C SER A 69 10.55 -4.09 21.80
N PRO A 70 9.32 -4.04 22.35
CA PRO A 70 8.10 -4.31 21.58
C PRO A 70 7.89 -3.34 20.41
N SER A 71 8.44 -2.12 20.48
CA SER A 71 8.34 -1.09 19.44
C SER A 71 9.31 -1.30 18.28
N THR A 72 10.40 -2.05 18.46
CA THR A 72 11.29 -2.41 17.35
C THR A 72 10.54 -3.32 16.39
N ARG A 73 10.54 -2.94 15.11
CA ARG A 73 9.90 -3.71 14.04
C ARG A 73 10.79 -4.89 13.64
N VAL A 74 10.18 -6.05 13.40
CA VAL A 74 10.90 -7.26 12.99
C VAL A 74 10.22 -7.88 11.77
N ILE A 75 10.95 -7.97 10.66
CA ILE A 75 10.57 -8.71 9.45
C ILE A 75 11.32 -10.04 9.45
N LEU A 76 10.60 -11.16 9.28
CA LEU A 76 11.18 -12.47 9.00
C LEU A 76 11.19 -12.74 7.50
N VAL A 77 12.21 -13.45 7.03
CA VAL A 77 12.34 -13.91 5.65
C VAL A 77 12.53 -15.42 5.69
N ALA A 78 11.58 -16.19 5.18
CA ALA A 78 11.59 -17.66 5.22
C ALA A 78 11.61 -18.28 3.83
N GLY A 79 11.93 -19.57 3.74
CA GLY A 79 11.84 -20.33 2.49
C GLY A 79 10.40 -20.59 2.01
N LYS A 80 10.28 -21.13 0.78
CA LYS A 80 9.01 -21.36 0.05
C LYS A 80 7.97 -22.27 0.74
N ARG A 81 8.33 -22.96 1.83
CA ARG A 81 7.45 -23.88 2.53
C ARG A 81 7.64 -23.70 4.03
N LEU A 82 6.52 -23.58 4.73
CA LEU A 82 6.50 -23.52 6.18
C LEU A 82 5.85 -24.78 6.73
N SER A 83 6.58 -25.51 7.56
CA SER A 83 5.98 -26.56 8.37
C SER A 83 5.04 -25.96 9.42
N GLY A 84 4.10 -26.76 9.93
CA GLY A 84 3.26 -26.33 11.05
C GLY A 84 4.08 -25.91 12.28
N ASP A 85 5.26 -26.48 12.48
CA ASP A 85 6.19 -26.10 13.54
C ASP A 85 6.76 -24.69 13.31
N GLN A 86 7.18 -24.38 12.08
CA GLN A 86 7.67 -23.05 11.71
C GLN A 86 6.56 -22.00 11.81
N MET A 87 5.32 -22.33 11.41
CA MET A 87 4.17 -21.43 11.59
C MET A 87 3.94 -21.11 13.07
N ARG A 88 4.04 -22.11 13.96
CA ARG A 88 3.97 -21.85 15.41
C ARG A 88 5.12 -20.97 15.90
N GLN A 89 6.32 -21.09 15.31
CA GLN A 89 7.46 -20.23 15.65
C GLN A 89 7.27 -18.79 15.15
N VAL A 90 6.73 -18.59 13.94
CA VAL A 90 6.34 -17.26 13.42
C VAL A 90 5.39 -16.58 14.42
N SER A 91 4.31 -17.26 14.80
CA SER A 91 3.33 -16.71 15.76
C SER A 91 3.94 -16.43 17.14
N ALA A 92 4.85 -17.31 17.61
CA ALA A 92 5.44 -17.18 18.95
C ALA A 92 6.56 -16.13 19.03
N CYS A 93 7.29 -15.88 17.94
CA CYS A 93 8.44 -14.96 17.95
C CYS A 93 8.01 -13.49 18.00
N GLY A 94 6.78 -13.18 17.56
CA GLY A 94 6.22 -11.83 17.60
C GLY A 94 6.75 -10.90 16.50
N CYS A 95 7.19 -11.44 15.37
CA CYS A 95 7.55 -10.64 14.21
C CYS A 95 6.36 -9.79 13.74
N ASP A 96 6.65 -8.64 13.18
CA ASP A 96 5.68 -7.69 12.63
C ASP A 96 5.32 -8.01 11.18
N GLU A 97 6.15 -8.79 10.47
CA GLU A 97 5.95 -9.19 9.08
C GLU A 97 6.69 -10.50 8.73
N LEU A 98 6.15 -11.25 7.77
CA LEU A 98 6.76 -12.45 7.20
C LEU A 98 6.85 -12.36 5.67
N LEU A 99 8.06 -12.49 5.14
CA LEU A 99 8.35 -12.60 3.72
C LEU A 99 8.81 -14.01 3.35
N ILE A 100 8.54 -14.41 2.11
CA ILE A 100 8.95 -15.67 1.53
C ILE A 100 9.95 -15.42 0.40
N ALA A 101 11.10 -16.08 0.49
CA ALA A 101 12.12 -16.05 -0.56
C ALA A 101 11.78 -17.05 -1.71
N PRO A 102 12.11 -16.72 -2.97
CA PRO A 102 12.72 -15.47 -3.42
C PRO A 102 11.67 -14.36 -3.51
N MET A 103 12.06 -13.16 -3.10
CA MET A 103 11.29 -11.93 -3.29
C MET A 103 12.04 -10.95 -4.19
N THR A 104 11.33 -9.96 -4.68
CA THR A 104 11.87 -8.84 -5.44
C THR A 104 12.38 -7.73 -4.51
N ALA A 105 13.19 -6.81 -5.05
CA ALA A 105 13.63 -5.65 -4.28
C ALA A 105 12.46 -4.73 -3.89
N ASP A 106 11.43 -4.65 -4.75
CA ASP A 106 10.24 -3.84 -4.52
C ASP A 106 9.38 -4.40 -3.38
N GLU A 107 9.17 -5.72 -3.35
CA GLU A 107 8.44 -6.37 -2.25
C GLU A 107 9.12 -6.15 -0.89
N LEU A 108 10.45 -6.32 -0.83
CA LEU A 108 11.19 -6.02 0.39
C LEU A 108 11.12 -4.52 0.73
N HIS A 109 11.24 -3.64 -0.27
CA HIS A 109 11.21 -2.20 -0.07
C HIS A 109 9.89 -1.75 0.54
N ASP A 110 8.76 -2.21 0.00
CA ASP A 110 7.45 -1.75 0.44
C ASP A 110 7.15 -2.20 1.87
N VAL A 111 7.53 -3.43 2.19
CA VAL A 111 7.46 -3.96 3.55
C VAL A 111 8.33 -3.14 4.50
N VAL A 112 9.57 -2.86 4.13
CA VAL A 112 10.47 -2.01 4.94
C VAL A 112 9.91 -0.61 5.11
N ALA A 113 9.39 0.00 4.05
CA ALA A 113 8.81 1.34 4.08
C ALA A 113 7.58 1.40 5.00
N ILE A 114 6.67 0.43 4.89
CA ILE A 114 5.48 0.33 5.77
C ILE A 114 5.90 0.20 7.23
N GLN A 115 6.85 -0.69 7.53
CA GLN A 115 7.28 -0.91 8.93
C GLN A 115 7.99 0.33 9.52
N LEU A 116 8.73 1.09 8.70
CA LEU A 116 9.37 2.34 9.11
C LEU A 116 8.42 3.56 9.10
N GLY A 117 7.21 3.44 8.55
CA GLY A 117 6.30 4.57 8.35
C GLY A 117 6.76 5.54 7.26
N GLU A 118 7.58 5.06 6.32
CA GLU A 118 8.10 5.85 5.21
C GLU A 118 7.07 5.92 4.06
N PRO A 119 6.98 7.06 3.34
CA PRO A 119 6.05 7.20 2.22
C PRO A 119 6.33 6.17 1.11
N ARG A 120 5.30 5.48 0.64
CA ARG A 120 5.38 4.65 -0.58
C ARG A 120 5.19 5.51 -1.84
N PRO A 121 5.74 5.11 -3.00
CA PRO A 121 5.38 5.72 -4.27
C PRO A 121 3.85 5.76 -4.37
N GLY A 122 3.29 6.93 -4.66
CA GLY A 122 1.86 7.09 -4.56
C GLY A 122 1.38 7.98 -3.41
N THR A 123 2.13 8.07 -2.32
CA THR A 123 1.69 8.74 -1.08
C THR A 123 2.19 10.18 -0.99
N GLU A 124 2.56 10.77 -2.13
CA GLU A 124 3.07 12.14 -2.18
C GLU A 124 2.04 13.11 -1.60
N GLY A 125 2.50 13.96 -0.68
CA GLY A 125 1.69 15.05 -0.17
C GLY A 125 1.40 16.05 -1.27
N PHE A 126 0.23 16.69 -1.17
CA PHE A 126 -0.07 17.87 -1.96
C PHE A 126 -0.87 18.84 -1.11
N LEU A 127 -0.65 20.13 -1.35
CA LEU A 127 -1.41 21.20 -0.73
C LEU A 127 -2.41 21.75 -1.73
N ILE A 128 -3.62 22.03 -1.24
CA ILE A 128 -4.67 22.70 -2.02
C ILE A 128 -4.98 24.04 -1.36
N HIS A 129 -4.89 25.10 -2.15
CA HIS A 129 -5.39 26.41 -1.79
C HIS A 129 -6.67 26.68 -2.56
N VAL A 130 -7.71 27.09 -1.84
CA VAL A 130 -9.02 27.39 -2.41
C VAL A 130 -9.23 28.90 -2.36
N GLU A 131 -9.64 29.46 -3.49
CA GLU A 131 -10.04 30.84 -3.62
C GLU A 131 -11.48 30.93 -4.11
N ILE A 132 -12.27 31.78 -3.44
CA ILE A 132 -13.66 32.05 -3.77
C ILE A 132 -13.78 33.55 -3.97
N ALA A 133 -14.30 33.97 -5.13
CA ALA A 133 -14.38 35.38 -5.53
C ALA A 133 -13.03 36.15 -5.42
N GLY A 134 -11.90 35.44 -5.63
CA GLY A 134 -10.55 36.00 -5.57
C GLY A 134 -9.96 36.15 -4.17
N ALA A 135 -10.65 35.68 -3.12
CA ALA A 135 -10.14 35.63 -1.75
C ALA A 135 -9.83 34.19 -1.35
N LYS A 136 -8.69 33.99 -0.68
CA LYS A 136 -8.32 32.70 -0.09
C LYS A 136 -9.26 32.37 1.07
N VAL A 137 -9.82 31.17 1.05
CA VAL A 137 -10.74 30.69 2.09
C VAL A 137 -10.16 29.50 2.84
N ASP A 138 -10.59 29.29 4.08
CA ASP A 138 -10.28 28.07 4.81
C ASP A 138 -11.19 26.92 4.32
N ALA A 139 -10.55 25.87 3.81
CA ALA A 139 -11.23 24.78 3.12
C ALA A 139 -10.54 23.44 3.42
N THR A 140 -11.35 22.43 3.72
CA THR A 140 -10.90 21.04 3.78
C THR A 140 -11.35 20.31 2.52
N VAL A 141 -10.41 19.65 1.84
CA VAL A 141 -10.73 18.78 0.71
C VAL A 141 -11.11 17.41 1.25
N SER A 142 -12.32 16.96 0.93
CA SER A 142 -12.82 15.65 1.38
C SER A 142 -12.81 14.59 0.28
N ASN A 143 -12.77 15.01 -0.98
CA ASN A 143 -12.64 14.12 -2.14
C ASN A 143 -12.12 14.94 -3.33
N LEU A 144 -11.14 14.44 -4.05
CA LEU A 144 -10.58 15.04 -5.27
C LEU A 144 -10.61 13.99 -6.38
N SER A 145 -11.10 14.36 -7.56
CA SER A 145 -11.09 13.52 -8.75
C SER A 145 -10.53 14.30 -9.95
N VAL A 146 -10.53 13.67 -11.13
CA VAL A 146 -10.17 14.34 -12.39
C VAL A 146 -11.22 15.33 -12.87
N ASP A 147 -12.48 15.19 -12.44
CA ASP A 147 -13.60 15.99 -12.93
C ASP A 147 -14.09 17.02 -11.91
N GLY A 148 -13.67 16.91 -10.64
CA GLY A 148 -14.11 17.83 -9.61
C GLY A 148 -13.54 17.56 -8.23
N VAL A 149 -14.07 18.28 -7.26
CA VAL A 149 -13.63 18.23 -5.86
C VAL A 149 -14.79 18.49 -4.92
N ARG A 150 -14.82 17.78 -3.81
CA ARG A 150 -15.74 18.04 -2.69
C ARG A 150 -15.01 18.77 -1.57
N LEU A 151 -15.43 19.99 -1.31
CA LEU A 151 -14.85 20.88 -0.31
C LEU A 151 -15.78 21.01 0.90
N VAL A 152 -15.19 21.22 2.07
CA VAL A 152 -15.86 21.75 3.26
C VAL A 152 -15.23 23.09 3.55
N VAL A 153 -15.97 24.17 3.32
CA VAL A 153 -15.48 25.55 3.46
C VAL A 153 -16.09 26.22 4.68
N SER A 154 -15.35 27.13 5.31
CA SER A 154 -15.81 27.88 6.49
C SER A 154 -16.80 29.01 6.16
N GLU A 155 -17.11 29.22 4.88
CA GLU A 155 -17.91 30.36 4.40
C GLU A 155 -19.14 29.89 3.60
N PRO A 156 -20.19 30.71 3.49
CA PRO A 156 -21.32 30.44 2.61
C PRO A 156 -20.88 30.41 1.13
N VAL A 157 -21.30 29.37 0.41
CA VAL A 157 -21.08 29.25 -1.04
C VAL A 157 -22.42 28.99 -1.72
N ALA A 158 -22.69 29.71 -2.80
CA ALA A 158 -23.87 29.51 -3.62
C ALA A 158 -23.57 28.56 -4.79
N GLU A 159 -24.60 27.83 -5.23
CA GLU A 159 -24.55 27.10 -6.48
C GLU A 159 -24.29 28.06 -7.66
N GLY A 160 -23.48 27.63 -8.63
CA GLY A 160 -23.02 28.45 -9.76
C GLY A 160 -21.84 29.37 -9.44
N GLN A 161 -21.38 29.43 -8.18
CA GLN A 161 -20.26 30.28 -7.81
C GLN A 161 -18.92 29.72 -8.34
N GLY A 162 -18.11 30.60 -8.94
CA GLY A 162 -16.78 30.24 -9.43
C GLY A 162 -15.77 30.08 -8.30
N ILE A 163 -14.99 29.01 -8.37
CA ILE A 163 -14.01 28.61 -7.37
C ILE A 163 -12.69 28.31 -8.10
N THR A 164 -11.59 28.86 -7.59
CA THR A 164 -10.24 28.57 -8.11
C THR A 164 -9.49 27.72 -7.10
N LEU A 165 -8.84 26.66 -7.58
CA LEU A 165 -8.00 25.79 -6.79
C LEU A 165 -6.57 25.88 -7.30
N THR A 166 -5.62 26.07 -6.39
CA THR A 166 -4.19 25.91 -6.68
C THR A 166 -3.71 24.66 -5.97
N ILE A 167 -3.29 23.66 -6.75
CA ILE A 167 -2.82 22.36 -6.25
C ILE A 167 -1.30 22.32 -6.41
N ALA A 168 -0.58 22.12 -5.31
CA ALA A 168 0.87 22.06 -5.26
C ALA A 168 1.33 20.66 -4.77
N PRO A 169 1.69 19.75 -5.68
CA PRO A 169 2.31 18.48 -5.30
C PRO A 169 3.74 18.68 -4.78
N ASP A 170 4.15 17.85 -3.83
CA ASP A 170 5.51 17.91 -3.28
C ASP A 170 6.59 17.74 -4.37
N GLY A 171 7.47 18.74 -4.50
CA GLY A 171 8.58 18.72 -5.46
C GLY A 171 8.19 19.03 -6.92
N GLU A 172 6.93 19.40 -7.18
CA GLU A 172 6.42 19.73 -8.53
C GLU A 172 5.82 21.14 -8.58
N PRO A 173 5.74 21.77 -9.77
CA PRO A 173 5.11 23.07 -9.93
C PRO A 173 3.60 23.00 -9.63
N ALA A 174 3.09 24.03 -8.96
CA ALA A 174 1.66 24.14 -8.69
C ALA A 174 0.85 24.40 -9.97
N VAL A 175 -0.37 23.88 -10.02
CA VAL A 175 -1.31 24.08 -11.13
C VAL A 175 -2.58 24.73 -10.60
N SER A 176 -3.05 25.74 -11.33
CA SER A 176 -4.31 26.43 -11.05
C SER A 176 -5.44 25.87 -11.90
N ILE A 177 -6.54 25.52 -11.25
CA ILE A 177 -7.73 24.93 -11.86
C ILE A 177 -8.94 25.80 -11.49
N ARG A 178 -9.79 26.09 -12.48
CA ARG A 178 -11.09 26.74 -12.23
C ARG A 178 -12.19 25.69 -12.23
N GLY A 179 -13.20 25.93 -11.40
CA GLY A 179 -14.41 25.15 -11.38
C GLY A 179 -15.59 25.95 -10.88
N THR A 180 -16.75 25.32 -10.95
CA THR A 180 -18.03 25.92 -10.56
C THR A 180 -18.69 25.06 -9.50
N ALA A 181 -19.23 25.69 -8.45
CA ALA A 181 -20.05 25.00 -7.46
C ALA A 181 -21.31 24.43 -8.13
N VAL A 182 -21.36 23.12 -8.34
CA VAL A 182 -22.52 22.41 -8.91
C VAL A 182 -23.60 22.14 -7.89
N TRP A 183 -23.24 22.11 -6.61
CA TRP A 183 -24.18 22.10 -5.48
C TRP A 183 -23.48 22.60 -4.22
N ALA A 184 -24.24 23.17 -3.29
CA ALA A 184 -23.74 23.64 -2.01
C ALA A 184 -24.76 23.35 -0.89
N GLN A 185 -24.29 22.75 0.21
CA GLN A 185 -25.10 22.36 1.36
C GLN A 185 -24.54 22.96 2.65
N PRO A 186 -25.23 23.91 3.28
CA PRO A 186 -24.85 24.42 4.60
C PRO A 186 -24.91 23.33 5.68
N ARG A 187 -23.90 23.26 6.54
CA ARG A 187 -23.84 22.39 7.73
C ARG A 187 -23.10 23.09 8.86
N GLU A 188 -23.80 23.37 9.96
CA GLU A 188 -23.20 23.85 11.24
C GLU A 188 -22.14 24.96 11.07
N GLY A 189 -22.49 26.03 10.35
CA GLY A 189 -21.58 27.17 10.14
C GLY A 189 -20.48 26.95 9.09
N LYS A 190 -20.48 25.80 8.40
CA LYS A 190 -19.67 25.50 7.21
C LYS A 190 -20.58 25.25 6.01
N THR A 191 -20.00 25.21 4.81
CA THR A 191 -20.69 24.75 3.60
C THR A 191 -19.94 23.57 3.01
N VAL A 192 -20.65 22.48 2.76
CA VAL A 192 -20.14 21.37 1.95
C VAL A 192 -20.48 21.67 0.50
N VAL A 193 -19.49 21.72 -0.38
CA VAL A 193 -19.64 22.14 -1.78
C VAL A 193 -19.09 21.08 -2.69
N GLY A 194 -19.84 20.71 -3.73
CA GLY A 194 -19.33 19.98 -4.88
C GLY A 194 -18.94 20.96 -5.97
N VAL A 195 -17.70 20.92 -6.39
CA VAL A 195 -17.16 21.77 -7.45
C VAL A 195 -16.85 20.88 -8.66
N GLY A 196 -17.47 21.17 -9.80
CA GLY A 196 -17.11 20.57 -11.08
C GLY A 196 -16.01 21.42 -11.71
N PHE A 197 -14.95 20.79 -12.21
CA PHE A 197 -13.89 21.51 -12.91
C PHE A 197 -14.36 21.97 -14.28
N ASP A 198 -13.91 23.17 -14.67
CA ASP A 198 -14.05 23.65 -16.04
C ASP A 198 -13.14 22.83 -16.98
N THR A 199 -13.08 23.18 -18.26
CA THR A 199 -12.18 22.49 -19.20
C THR A 199 -10.73 22.55 -18.75
N LEU A 200 -10.15 21.37 -18.43
CA LEU A 200 -8.78 21.23 -17.99
C LEU A 200 -7.80 21.24 -19.16
N ASP A 201 -6.65 21.89 -18.96
CA ASP A 201 -5.51 21.73 -19.86
C ASP A 201 -4.79 20.40 -19.61
N GLN A 202 -3.90 20.02 -20.54
CA GLN A 202 -3.19 18.74 -20.45
C GLN A 202 -2.33 18.61 -19.18
N PRO A 203 -1.57 19.64 -18.74
CA PRO A 203 -0.86 19.59 -17.47
C PRO A 203 -1.76 19.35 -16.24
N ALA A 204 -2.88 20.07 -16.12
CA ALA A 204 -3.82 19.90 -15.01
C ALA A 204 -4.43 18.50 -15.02
N ARG A 205 -4.85 18.01 -16.19
CA ARG A 205 -5.42 16.66 -16.35
C ARG A 205 -4.43 15.57 -15.97
N THR A 206 -3.18 15.67 -16.45
CA THR A 206 -2.12 14.70 -16.11
C THR A 206 -1.78 14.74 -14.62
N MET A 207 -1.71 15.92 -14.01
CA MET A 207 -1.44 16.06 -12.57
C MET A 207 -2.59 15.51 -11.72
N LEU A 208 -3.85 15.83 -12.04
CA LEU A 208 -5.00 15.28 -11.33
C LEU A 208 -5.09 13.75 -11.49
N ALA A 209 -4.89 13.22 -12.70
CA ALA A 209 -4.84 11.78 -12.92
C ALA A 209 -3.74 11.12 -12.07
N LYS A 210 -2.55 11.75 -12.01
CA LYS A 210 -1.45 11.30 -11.15
C LYS A 210 -1.83 11.24 -9.67
N LEU A 211 -2.45 12.31 -9.16
CA LEU A 211 -2.77 12.43 -7.74
C LEU A 211 -3.96 11.55 -7.32
N THR A 212 -4.93 11.36 -8.21
CA THR A 212 -6.26 10.82 -7.84
C THR A 212 -6.56 9.45 -8.41
N GLN A 213 -5.89 9.01 -9.48
CA GLN A 213 -6.24 7.77 -10.17
C GLN A 213 -5.05 6.83 -10.32
N TRP A 214 -3.93 7.28 -10.91
CA TRP A 214 -2.76 6.41 -11.08
C TRP A 214 -1.44 7.13 -11.33
N GLN A 215 -0.34 6.50 -10.95
CA GLN A 215 1.01 6.93 -11.30
C GLN A 215 1.77 5.78 -11.98
N VAL A 216 2.32 6.06 -13.17
CA VAL A 216 3.15 5.10 -13.90
C VAL A 216 4.62 5.41 -13.62
N VAL A 217 5.32 4.47 -12.98
CA VAL A 217 6.74 4.53 -12.65
C VAL A 217 7.47 3.46 -13.44
N LYS A 218 8.49 3.85 -14.22
CA LYS A 218 9.33 2.92 -14.96
C LYS A 218 10.58 2.59 -14.17
N ASP A 219 10.86 1.30 -13.98
CA ASP A 219 12.09 0.80 -13.37
C ASP A 219 12.67 -0.35 -14.23
N GLY A 220 13.68 -0.02 -15.04
CA GLY A 220 14.28 -0.99 -15.96
C GLY A 220 13.28 -1.54 -16.98
N ASP A 221 13.08 -2.86 -16.96
CA ASP A 221 12.13 -3.61 -17.81
C ASP A 221 10.73 -3.76 -17.20
N ARG A 222 10.54 -3.23 -15.98
CA ARG A 222 9.28 -3.25 -15.24
C ARG A 222 8.61 -1.88 -15.27
N THR A 223 7.30 -1.90 -15.39
CA THR A 223 6.44 -0.72 -15.25
C THR A 223 5.57 -0.92 -14.02
N ARG A 224 5.78 -0.13 -12.97
CA ARG A 224 4.91 -0.10 -11.79
C ARG A 224 3.79 0.91 -12.03
N VAL A 225 2.55 0.48 -11.92
CA VAL A 225 1.35 1.33 -12.00
C VAL A 225 0.74 1.38 -10.61
N VAL A 226 0.89 2.51 -9.92
CA VAL A 226 0.26 2.74 -8.63
C VAL A 226 -1.16 3.22 -8.85
N LEU A 227 -2.15 2.43 -8.46
CA LEU A 227 -3.58 2.74 -8.59
C LEU A 227 -4.13 3.32 -7.29
N ARG A 228 -5.01 4.32 -7.42
CA ARG A 228 -5.51 5.13 -6.31
C ARG A 228 -7.01 5.37 -6.41
N GLY A 229 -7.63 5.60 -5.27
CA GLY A 229 -9.02 6.03 -5.15
C GLY A 229 -10.03 4.94 -5.47
N ASP A 230 -11.20 5.37 -5.93
CA ASP A 230 -12.34 4.49 -6.16
C ASP A 230 -12.38 4.01 -7.61
N PHE A 231 -12.64 2.72 -7.81
CA PHE A 231 -12.94 2.16 -9.12
C PHE A 231 -14.44 2.19 -9.34
N THR A 232 -14.86 3.07 -10.23
CA THR A 232 -16.26 3.29 -10.59
C THR A 232 -16.39 3.35 -12.11
N GLU A 233 -17.61 3.57 -12.60
CA GLU A 233 -17.90 3.85 -14.02
C GLU A 233 -17.18 5.08 -14.57
N ALA A 234 -16.73 6.00 -13.71
CA ALA A 234 -15.97 7.19 -14.11
C ALA A 234 -14.48 6.90 -14.31
N THR A 235 -13.98 5.75 -13.87
CA THR A 235 -12.55 5.42 -13.95
C THR A 235 -12.16 5.03 -15.38
N ARG A 236 -11.20 5.75 -15.98
CA ARG A 236 -10.79 5.60 -17.38
C ARG A 236 -9.52 4.77 -17.54
N PHE A 237 -9.59 3.48 -17.22
CA PHE A 237 -8.43 2.58 -17.27
C PHE A 237 -7.77 2.49 -18.67
N ASP A 238 -8.50 2.78 -19.74
CA ASP A 238 -7.96 2.82 -21.11
C ASP A 238 -6.78 3.79 -21.26
N GLU A 239 -6.76 4.86 -20.45
CA GLU A 239 -5.68 5.85 -20.44
C GLU A 239 -4.34 5.29 -19.92
N LEU A 240 -4.34 4.12 -19.25
CA LEU A 240 -3.12 3.44 -18.79
C LEU A 240 -2.38 2.71 -19.92
N LEU A 241 -3.11 2.27 -20.96
CA LEU A 241 -2.57 1.39 -22.01
C LEU A 241 -1.26 1.90 -22.65
N PRO A 242 -1.10 3.20 -22.98
CA PRO A 242 0.14 3.71 -23.57
C PRO A 242 1.35 3.66 -22.61
N GLY A 243 1.12 3.70 -21.30
CA GLY A 243 2.16 3.70 -20.28
C GLY A 243 2.67 2.31 -19.90
N MET A 244 1.88 1.27 -20.15
CA MET A 244 2.11 -0.11 -19.73
C MET A 244 2.96 -0.90 -20.73
N VAL A 245 4.27 -0.68 -20.70
CA VAL A 245 5.24 -1.40 -21.54
C VAL A 245 6.01 -2.44 -20.72
N GLY A 246 6.20 -3.63 -21.28
CA GLY A 246 6.98 -4.71 -20.65
C GLY A 246 6.19 -5.50 -19.59
N ARG A 247 6.85 -5.84 -18.49
CA ARG A 247 6.19 -6.46 -17.32
C ARG A 247 5.55 -5.38 -16.47
N VAL A 248 4.29 -5.57 -16.10
CA VAL A 248 3.53 -4.58 -15.32
C VAL A 248 3.34 -5.07 -13.89
N VAL A 249 3.57 -4.20 -12.92
CA VAL A 249 3.21 -4.42 -11.52
C VAL A 249 2.16 -3.39 -11.14
N PHE A 250 0.95 -3.82 -10.81
CA PHE A 250 -0.10 -2.96 -10.30
C PHE A 250 0.01 -2.87 -8.77
N ASP A 251 0.37 -1.71 -8.23
CA ASP A 251 0.26 -1.44 -6.80
C ASP A 251 -1.15 -0.94 -6.50
N MET A 252 -1.92 -1.71 -5.73
CA MET A 252 -3.34 -1.43 -5.48
C MET A 252 -3.60 -0.89 -4.08
N ALA A 253 -2.57 -0.52 -3.34
CA ALA A 253 -2.71 -0.26 -1.92
C ALA A 253 -3.53 0.99 -1.59
N GLN A 254 -3.69 1.88 -2.56
CA GLN A 254 -4.48 3.10 -2.43
C GLN A 254 -5.84 2.98 -3.12
N VAL A 255 -6.22 1.79 -3.59
CA VAL A 255 -7.58 1.54 -4.07
C VAL A 255 -8.50 1.43 -2.86
N THR A 256 -9.35 2.43 -2.67
CA THR A 256 -10.18 2.59 -1.46
C THR A 256 -11.55 1.94 -1.60
N TYR A 257 -12.03 1.76 -2.82
CA TYR A 257 -13.35 1.19 -3.08
C TYR A 257 -13.48 0.69 -4.52
N MET A 258 -14.32 -0.31 -4.73
CA MET A 258 -14.67 -0.83 -6.05
C MET A 258 -16.17 -1.13 -6.10
N ASN A 259 -16.91 -0.49 -7.00
CA ASN A 259 -18.31 -0.84 -7.27
C ASN A 259 -18.42 -1.87 -8.41
N SER A 260 -19.63 -2.38 -8.66
CA SER A 260 -19.86 -3.40 -9.68
C SER A 260 -19.58 -2.94 -11.12
N LEU A 261 -19.72 -1.65 -11.43
CA LEU A 261 -19.40 -1.10 -12.75
C LEU A 261 -17.89 -0.91 -12.92
N GLY A 262 -17.20 -0.42 -11.89
CA GLY A 262 -15.75 -0.28 -11.83
C GLY A 262 -15.04 -1.62 -11.93
N VAL A 263 -15.53 -2.65 -11.23
CA VAL A 263 -15.05 -4.04 -11.37
C VAL A 263 -15.15 -4.50 -12.82
N ARG A 264 -16.30 -4.32 -13.48
CA ARG A 264 -16.47 -4.72 -14.89
C ARG A 264 -15.54 -3.97 -15.82
N ALA A 265 -15.40 -2.65 -15.65
CA ALA A 265 -14.51 -1.81 -16.44
C ALA A 265 -13.04 -2.23 -16.25
N TRP A 266 -12.65 -2.54 -15.02
CA TRP A 266 -11.32 -3.08 -14.68
C TRP A 266 -11.04 -4.41 -15.38
N CYS A 267 -11.96 -5.37 -15.28
CA CYS A 267 -11.81 -6.68 -15.94
C CYS A 267 -11.74 -6.55 -17.47
N GLU A 268 -12.56 -5.67 -18.05
CA GLU A 268 -12.52 -5.39 -19.49
C GLU A 268 -11.17 -4.80 -19.92
N PHE A 269 -10.67 -3.83 -19.14
CA PHE A 269 -9.35 -3.24 -19.36
C PHE A 269 -8.24 -4.29 -19.34
N LEU A 270 -8.20 -5.17 -18.33
CA LEU A 270 -7.20 -6.23 -18.24
C LEU A 270 -7.25 -7.20 -19.43
N ARG A 271 -8.45 -7.49 -19.94
CA ARG A 271 -8.65 -8.35 -21.11
C ARG A 271 -8.13 -7.71 -22.39
N GLN A 272 -8.30 -6.39 -22.53
CA GLN A 272 -7.83 -5.64 -23.70
C GLN A 272 -6.33 -5.30 -23.63
N ALA A 273 -5.77 -5.24 -22.41
CA ALA A 273 -4.36 -4.91 -22.20
C ALA A 273 -3.43 -5.99 -22.80
N ARG A 274 -2.71 -5.60 -23.86
CA ARG A 274 -1.68 -6.42 -24.53
C ARG A 274 -0.34 -6.40 -23.80
N ILE A 275 -0.37 -6.60 -22.49
CA ILE A 275 0.83 -6.65 -21.63
C ILE A 275 1.40 -8.07 -21.60
N GLN A 276 2.73 -8.24 -21.52
CA GLN A 276 3.32 -9.58 -21.61
C GLN A 276 2.93 -10.46 -20.42
N GLY A 277 2.90 -9.86 -19.24
CA GLY A 277 2.40 -10.42 -17.98
C GLY A 277 2.27 -9.30 -16.96
N TYR A 278 1.47 -9.54 -15.92
CA TYR A 278 1.27 -8.59 -14.85
C TYR A 278 1.09 -9.26 -13.50
N GLU A 279 1.50 -8.53 -12.48
CA GLU A 279 1.40 -8.92 -11.08
C GLU A 279 0.69 -7.80 -10.33
N PHE A 280 -0.01 -8.16 -9.27
CA PHE A 280 -0.61 -7.23 -8.33
C PHE A 280 0.18 -7.24 -7.04
N HIS A 281 0.42 -6.05 -6.51
CA HIS A 281 1.19 -5.83 -5.31
C HIS A 281 0.41 -4.95 -4.34
N ALA A 282 0.58 -5.22 -3.06
CA ALA A 282 -0.03 -4.49 -1.96
C ALA A 282 -1.55 -4.30 -2.17
N CYS A 283 -2.23 -5.36 -2.60
CA CYS A 283 -3.66 -5.31 -2.89
C CYS A 283 -4.47 -4.87 -1.68
N SER A 284 -5.24 -3.78 -1.79
CA SER A 284 -6.08 -3.32 -0.68
C SER A 284 -7.18 -4.32 -0.33
N VAL A 285 -7.72 -4.23 0.89
CA VAL A 285 -8.84 -5.07 1.33
C VAL A 285 -10.04 -4.98 0.36
N PRO A 286 -10.48 -3.77 -0.10
CA PRO A 286 -11.53 -3.66 -1.12
C PRO A 286 -11.24 -4.43 -2.41
N PHE A 287 -9.99 -4.40 -2.89
CA PHE A 287 -9.60 -5.13 -4.10
C PHE A 287 -9.67 -6.65 -3.88
N ILE A 288 -9.14 -7.13 -2.75
CA ILE A 288 -9.14 -8.57 -2.43
C ILE A 288 -10.55 -9.09 -2.26
N LEU A 289 -11.43 -8.39 -1.56
CA LEU A 289 -12.82 -8.81 -1.41
C LEU A 289 -13.51 -8.99 -2.78
N GLN A 290 -13.24 -8.12 -3.76
CA GLN A 290 -13.75 -8.31 -5.13
C GLN A 290 -13.06 -9.49 -5.83
N ALA A 291 -11.74 -9.62 -5.71
CA ALA A 291 -10.98 -10.70 -6.33
C ALA A 291 -11.37 -12.09 -5.84
N SER A 292 -11.69 -12.23 -4.56
CA SER A 292 -12.14 -13.49 -3.95
C SER A 292 -13.55 -13.88 -4.39
N MET A 293 -14.37 -12.92 -4.85
CA MET A 293 -15.71 -13.19 -5.41
C MET A 293 -15.70 -13.33 -6.94
N VAL A 294 -14.81 -12.62 -7.63
CA VAL A 294 -14.76 -12.49 -9.09
C VAL A 294 -13.32 -12.66 -9.57
N ARG A 295 -12.96 -13.87 -10.01
CA ARG A 295 -11.61 -14.22 -10.46
C ARG A 295 -11.08 -13.33 -11.60
N ASP A 296 -11.97 -12.87 -12.47
CA ASP A 296 -11.66 -11.95 -13.58
C ASP A 296 -11.03 -10.61 -13.11
N VAL A 297 -11.18 -10.24 -11.84
CA VAL A 297 -10.52 -9.06 -11.25
C VAL A 297 -8.99 -9.21 -11.27
N ILE A 298 -8.47 -10.44 -11.12
CA ILE A 298 -7.05 -10.75 -11.27
C ILE A 298 -6.75 -11.12 -12.73
N GLY A 299 -7.71 -11.70 -13.44
CA GLY A 299 -7.55 -12.12 -14.83
C GLY A 299 -6.45 -13.18 -14.97
N ARG A 300 -5.42 -12.88 -15.76
CA ARG A 300 -4.24 -13.76 -15.95
C ARG A 300 -3.03 -13.35 -15.13
N GLY A 301 -3.19 -12.35 -14.27
CA GLY A 301 -2.14 -11.89 -13.39
C GLY A 301 -1.98 -12.78 -12.17
N THR A 302 -1.09 -12.38 -11.27
CA THR A 302 -0.93 -13.03 -9.96
C THR A 302 -0.87 -11.98 -8.87
N VAL A 303 -1.44 -12.26 -7.71
CA VAL A 303 -1.31 -11.41 -6.53
C VAL A 303 -0.05 -11.82 -5.78
N THR A 304 0.86 -10.88 -5.54
CA THR A 304 2.14 -11.09 -4.84
C THR A 304 2.02 -10.75 -3.36
N SER A 305 1.29 -9.68 -3.03
CA SER A 305 0.98 -9.27 -1.66
C SER A 305 -0.35 -8.52 -1.58
N PHE A 306 -0.94 -8.53 -0.40
CA PHE A 306 -2.25 -7.97 -0.15
C PHE A 306 -2.42 -7.59 1.33
N PHE A 307 -3.23 -6.56 1.58
CA PHE A 307 -3.65 -6.19 2.92
C PHE A 307 -4.79 -7.09 3.36
N ALA A 308 -4.72 -7.55 4.60
CA ALA A 308 -5.78 -8.33 5.21
C ALA A 308 -6.19 -7.75 6.57
N PRO A 309 -7.48 -7.83 6.94
CA PRO A 309 -7.98 -7.23 8.18
C PRO A 309 -7.63 -8.11 9.39
N PHE A 310 -7.27 -7.44 10.48
CA PHE A 310 -6.97 -8.08 11.75
C PHE A 310 -7.66 -7.34 12.90
N HIS A 311 -8.05 -8.12 13.91
CA HIS A 311 -8.72 -7.65 15.13
C HIS A 311 -8.01 -8.17 16.37
N CYS A 312 -7.85 -7.32 17.38
CA CYS A 312 -7.31 -7.71 18.66
C CYS A 312 -8.41 -8.08 19.66
N ILE A 313 -8.43 -9.36 20.05
CA ILE A 313 -9.35 -9.90 21.06
C ILE A 313 -9.22 -9.27 22.45
N GLY A 314 -8.10 -8.60 22.75
CA GLY A 314 -7.80 -8.06 24.07
C GLY A 314 -8.14 -6.58 24.26
N CYS A 315 -8.06 -5.76 23.20
CA CYS A 315 -8.27 -4.31 23.29
C CYS A 315 -9.11 -3.70 22.16
N ASP A 316 -9.70 -4.54 21.29
CA ASP A 316 -10.55 -4.11 20.17
C ASP A 316 -9.83 -3.30 19.08
N HIS A 317 -8.49 -3.24 19.14
CA HIS A 317 -7.66 -2.62 18.11
C HIS A 317 -7.81 -3.37 16.79
N GLN A 318 -8.12 -2.64 15.72
CA GLN A 318 -8.18 -3.16 14.34
C GLN A 318 -7.05 -2.56 13.51
N GLU A 319 -6.47 -3.37 12.64
CA GLU A 319 -5.49 -2.91 11.65
C GLU A 319 -5.50 -3.78 10.40
N GLU A 320 -5.06 -3.22 9.28
CA GLU A 320 -4.75 -3.98 8.09
C GLU A 320 -3.26 -4.34 8.09
N ARG A 321 -2.94 -5.61 7.82
CA ARG A 321 -1.55 -6.08 7.68
C ARG A 321 -1.29 -6.41 6.23
N LEU A 322 -0.17 -5.94 5.69
CA LEU A 322 0.33 -6.44 4.42
C LEU A 322 0.76 -7.90 4.64
N ILE A 323 0.39 -8.79 3.72
CA ILE A 323 0.74 -10.20 3.73
C ILE A 323 1.22 -10.57 2.33
N GLN A 324 2.23 -11.42 2.23
CA GLN A 324 2.60 -12.02 0.95
C GLN A 324 1.72 -13.22 0.61
N ALA A 325 1.25 -13.28 -0.63
CA ALA A 325 0.52 -14.43 -1.16
C ALA A 325 1.33 -15.73 -1.01
N ALA A 326 2.64 -15.65 -1.25
CA ALA A 326 3.55 -16.78 -1.05
C ALA A 326 3.57 -17.28 0.40
N ALA A 327 3.40 -16.42 1.41
CA ALA A 327 3.36 -16.84 2.81
C ALA A 327 2.11 -17.66 3.11
N ILE A 328 0.96 -17.22 2.60
CA ILE A 328 -0.32 -17.91 2.75
C ILE A 328 -0.34 -19.23 1.97
N LEU A 329 0.23 -19.25 0.76
CA LEU A 329 0.41 -20.51 0.01
C LEU A 329 1.37 -21.47 0.73
N ALA A 330 2.45 -20.95 1.33
CA ALA A 330 3.42 -21.75 2.09
C ALA A 330 2.84 -22.32 3.39
N SER A 331 1.77 -21.71 3.93
CA SER A 331 1.05 -22.13 5.14
C SER A 331 -0.25 -22.88 4.87
N ALA A 332 -0.48 -23.35 3.63
CA ALA A 332 -1.72 -24.03 3.25
C ALA A 332 -3.00 -23.22 3.54
N LEU A 333 -2.96 -21.92 3.22
CA LEU A 333 -4.03 -20.95 3.43
C LEU A 333 -4.36 -20.64 4.89
N GLU A 334 -3.49 -21.02 5.83
CA GLU A 334 -3.64 -20.63 7.23
C GLU A 334 -3.13 -19.19 7.44
N PRO A 335 -3.95 -18.27 8.01
CA PRO A 335 -3.50 -16.92 8.29
C PRO A 335 -2.48 -16.89 9.44
N PRO A 336 -1.45 -16.03 9.37
CA PRO A 336 -0.54 -15.81 10.48
C PRO A 336 -1.25 -15.14 11.66
N VAL A 337 -0.76 -15.36 12.88
CA VAL A 337 -1.20 -14.66 14.10
C VAL A 337 -0.10 -13.70 14.54
N PHE A 338 -0.47 -12.46 14.81
CA PHE A 338 0.47 -11.41 15.23
C PHE A 338 0.20 -10.98 16.68
N LYS A 339 1.07 -10.11 17.20
CA LYS A 339 0.84 -9.44 18.48
C LYS A 339 0.29 -8.04 18.25
N CYS A 340 -0.71 -7.67 19.04
CA CYS A 340 -1.29 -6.34 18.99
C CYS A 340 -0.26 -5.29 19.42
N PRO A 341 -0.05 -4.22 18.62
CA PRO A 341 0.88 -3.14 18.98
C PRO A 341 0.41 -2.33 20.20
N SER A 342 -0.89 -2.34 20.49
CA SER A 342 -1.51 -1.53 21.55
C SER A 342 -1.46 -2.21 22.92
N CYS A 343 -1.75 -3.51 23.01
CA CYS A 343 -1.82 -4.23 24.29
C CYS A 343 -0.93 -5.49 24.39
N GLY A 344 -0.29 -5.90 23.30
CA GLY A 344 0.52 -7.13 23.24
C GLY A 344 -0.28 -8.44 23.20
N GLY A 345 -1.61 -8.37 23.21
CA GLY A 345 -2.51 -9.53 23.06
C GLY A 345 -2.46 -10.14 21.65
N ALA A 346 -3.22 -11.22 21.43
CA ALA A 346 -3.34 -11.82 20.10
C ALA A 346 -4.06 -10.87 19.14
N LEU A 347 -3.48 -10.71 17.96
CA LEU A 347 -4.06 -10.03 16.83
C LEU A 347 -4.41 -11.12 15.81
N GLU A 348 -5.71 -11.37 15.66
CA GLU A 348 -6.26 -12.47 14.88
C GLU A 348 -6.87 -11.95 13.57
N PHE A 349 -6.86 -12.80 12.55
CA PHE A 349 -7.41 -12.49 11.24
C PHE A 349 -8.93 -12.29 11.34
N ASP A 350 -9.43 -11.17 10.80
CA ASP A 350 -10.82 -10.71 10.95
C ASP A 350 -11.65 -10.96 9.68
N ASP A 351 -11.58 -12.17 9.15
CA ASP A 351 -12.45 -12.69 8.08
C ASP A 351 -12.45 -14.23 8.10
N LEU A 352 -13.18 -14.86 7.17
CA LEU A 352 -13.16 -16.30 6.94
C LEU A 352 -12.05 -16.66 5.94
N PRO A 353 -10.98 -17.38 6.34
CA PRO A 353 -9.83 -17.68 5.47
C PRO A 353 -10.23 -18.30 4.13
N GLU A 354 -11.16 -19.26 4.14
CA GLU A 354 -11.66 -19.94 2.94
C GLU A 354 -12.38 -19.02 1.95
N ARG A 355 -12.95 -17.91 2.44
CA ARG A 355 -13.59 -16.90 1.57
C ARG A 355 -12.60 -15.84 1.16
N TYR A 356 -11.78 -15.36 2.09
CA TYR A 356 -10.88 -14.25 1.85
C TYR A 356 -9.71 -14.66 0.95
N PHE A 357 -9.16 -15.87 1.13
CA PHE A 357 -8.04 -16.39 0.34
C PHE A 357 -8.45 -17.17 -0.91
N ALA A 358 -9.74 -17.24 -1.25
CA ALA A 358 -10.25 -17.96 -2.42
C ALA A 358 -9.58 -17.51 -3.74
N PHE A 359 -9.09 -16.27 -3.81
CA PHE A 359 -8.36 -15.76 -4.97
C PHE A 359 -6.97 -16.40 -5.20
N LEU A 360 -6.42 -17.11 -4.19
CA LEU A 360 -5.15 -17.84 -4.26
C LEU A 360 -5.34 -19.30 -4.69
N GLU A 361 -6.57 -19.80 -4.71
CA GLU A 361 -6.86 -21.16 -5.13
C GLU A 361 -6.86 -21.24 -6.66
N ASP A 362 -6.10 -22.21 -7.20
CA ASP A 362 -6.31 -22.64 -8.58
C ASP A 362 -7.58 -23.48 -8.62
N GLU A 363 -8.48 -23.21 -9.58
CA GLU A 363 -9.56 -24.16 -9.87
C GLU A 363 -8.92 -25.53 -10.15
N ALA A 364 -9.30 -26.54 -9.37
CA ALA A 364 -9.12 -27.91 -9.79
C ALA A 364 -9.90 -28.09 -11.10
N ASP A 365 -9.18 -28.23 -12.21
CA ASP A 365 -9.75 -28.60 -13.52
C ASP A 365 -10.67 -29.82 -13.44
#